data_AF-X6MR98-F1
#
_entry.id   AF-X6MR98-F1
#
_cell.length_a   1.000
_cell.length_b   1.000
_cell.length_c   1.000
_cell.angle_alpha   90.00
_cell.angle_beta   90.00
_cell.angle_gamma   90.00
#
_symmetry.space_group_name_H-M   'P 1'
#
loop_
_entity.id
_entity.type
_entity.pdbx_description
1 polymer ?
#
loop_
_entity_poly.entity_id
_entity_poly.type
_entity_poly.pdbx_seq_one_letter_code
_entity_poly.pdbx_strand_id
1 'polypeptide(L)'
;MKFLYYHLSNQKYYMTYKSVWKINTAFENQPFNIWKLCENYDFGNIEYLQGACGLISGIKNNLLFITRYPQNIEIIDLEGIKENKIPIIDNKNLIHNHCFMPLTINNEKIINHFILFCKNIVLLIEYDEKDGTFFYEKLPICEYLKYYTNYSFVYIYNYIFLFGGKSSNGEYTDFIYKFSMKPRTWEKANFKLPIPMSATFSIFTDNNKIYIIVGLTNDQKTLDTNLCINIEECFEKRELLDILSCTVTQIKLERPYSVPIIRERIVENKYAENIDIDAFNKLENIENEIKHLKAQLSSFKSRENVPTTMEDIWSSDGIVNENKKKSLHKI
;
A
#
# COMPACT_ATOMS: atom_id res chain seq x y z
N MET A 1 -4.22 17.37 -12.71
CA MET A 1 -4.09 16.97 -14.13
C MET A 1 -3.48 15.58 -14.15
N LYS A 2 -4.05 14.61 -14.86
CA LYS A 2 -3.43 13.28 -15.03
C LYS A 2 -3.18 13.10 -16.52
N PHE A 3 -1.93 12.89 -16.90
CA PHE A 3 -1.54 12.61 -18.28
C PHE A 3 -1.60 11.10 -18.49
N LEU A 4 -2.30 10.68 -19.55
CA LEU A 4 -2.24 9.32 -20.07
C LEU A 4 -1.48 9.40 -21.40
N TYR A 5 -0.73 8.34 -21.75
CA TYR A 5 0.09 8.26 -22.95
C TYR A 5 -0.28 6.99 -23.74
N TYR A 6 -0.33 7.10 -25.06
CA TYR A 6 -0.65 5.99 -25.96
C TYR A 6 0.25 6.07 -27.20
N HIS A 7 0.80 4.93 -27.62
CA HIS A 7 1.70 4.83 -28.77
C HIS A 7 1.05 4.01 -29.89
N LEU A 8 0.64 4.69 -30.96
CA LEU A 8 0.30 4.08 -32.24
C LEU A 8 1.24 4.69 -33.29
N SER A 9 1.91 3.86 -34.09
CA SER A 9 2.59 4.31 -35.32
C SER A 9 3.51 5.53 -35.17
N ASN A 10 4.46 5.51 -34.22
CA ASN A 10 5.42 6.60 -33.90
C ASN A 10 4.79 7.96 -33.51
N GLN A 11 3.47 8.04 -33.39
CA GLN A 11 2.77 9.25 -32.98
C GLN A 11 2.50 9.22 -31.47
N LYS A 12 2.66 10.39 -30.87
CA LYS A 12 2.64 10.59 -29.42
C LYS A 12 1.39 11.38 -29.05
N TYR A 13 0.63 10.90 -28.08
CA TYR A 13 -0.59 11.58 -27.64
C TYR A 13 -0.56 11.86 -26.15
N TYR A 14 -1.15 12.99 -25.76
CA TYR A 14 -1.43 13.32 -24.36
C TYR A 14 -2.90 13.65 -24.20
N MET A 15 -3.41 13.50 -22.98
CA MET A 15 -4.79 13.83 -22.65
C MET A 15 -4.86 14.57 -21.33
N THR A 16 -5.55 15.71 -21.31
CA THR A 16 -5.95 16.36 -20.06
C THR A 16 -7.16 15.62 -19.50
N TYR A 17 -6.92 14.73 -18.53
CA TYR A 17 -7.99 13.94 -17.94
C TYR A 17 -8.84 14.73 -16.93
N LYS A 18 -10.14 14.78 -17.18
CA LYS A 18 -11.21 15.18 -16.25
C LYS A 18 -11.96 13.91 -15.83
N SER A 19 -12.07 13.69 -14.51
CA SER A 19 -12.73 12.50 -13.98
C SER A 19 -14.19 12.46 -14.40
N VAL A 20 -14.61 11.34 -14.98
CA VAL A 20 -16.01 11.07 -15.34
C VAL A 20 -16.89 10.81 -14.10
N TRP A 21 -16.27 10.57 -12.95
CA TRP A 21 -16.95 10.27 -11.68
C TRP A 21 -17.16 11.51 -10.81
N LYS A 22 -16.53 12.65 -11.14
CA LYS A 22 -16.82 13.91 -10.47
C LYS A 22 -18.02 14.54 -11.18
N ILE A 23 -19.18 14.45 -10.54
CA ILE A 23 -20.41 15.10 -11.00
C ILE A 23 -20.18 16.62 -10.93
N ASN A 24 -19.80 17.24 -12.04
CA ASN A 24 -19.94 18.68 -12.19
C ASN A 24 -21.34 18.94 -12.74
N THR A 25 -22.13 19.70 -11.98
CA THR A 25 -23.51 20.07 -12.27
C THR A 25 -23.66 21.07 -13.43
N ALA A 26 -22.57 21.48 -14.07
CA ALA A 26 -22.58 22.28 -15.28
C ALA A 26 -22.15 21.41 -16.46
N PHE A 27 -23.10 21.08 -17.34
CA PHE A 27 -22.83 20.53 -18.66
C PHE A 27 -22.08 21.58 -19.49
N GLU A 28 -20.76 21.64 -19.32
CA GLU A 28 -19.89 22.27 -20.30
C GLU A 28 -19.96 21.42 -21.57
N ASN A 29 -20.56 21.95 -22.63
CA ASN A 29 -20.65 21.31 -23.96
C ASN A 29 -19.29 21.10 -24.66
N GLN A 30 -18.18 21.25 -23.94
CA GLN A 30 -16.85 21.03 -24.50
C GLN A 30 -16.45 19.56 -24.34
N PRO A 31 -15.94 18.92 -25.40
CA PRO A 31 -15.42 17.57 -25.29
C PRO A 31 -14.18 17.58 -24.38
N PHE A 32 -14.22 16.76 -23.34
CA PHE A 32 -13.12 16.52 -22.40
C PHE A 32 -12.56 15.11 -22.62
N ASN A 33 -11.38 14.82 -22.05
CA ASN A 33 -10.71 13.53 -22.24
C ASN A 33 -10.42 13.20 -23.73
N ILE A 34 -9.99 14.20 -24.49
CA ILE A 34 -9.54 13.99 -25.88
C ILE A 34 -8.03 13.83 -25.91
N TRP A 35 -7.59 12.83 -26.64
CA TRP A 35 -6.19 12.64 -27.01
C TRP A 35 -5.75 13.70 -28.01
N LYS A 36 -4.70 14.44 -27.66
CA LYS A 36 -4.08 15.47 -28.50
C LYS A 36 -2.71 14.97 -28.97
N LEU A 37 -2.41 15.14 -30.25
CA LEU A 37 -1.11 14.83 -30.81
C LEU A 37 -0.03 15.75 -30.20
N CYS A 38 1.13 15.17 -29.91
CA CYS A 38 2.30 15.88 -29.41
C CYS A 38 3.28 16.07 -30.57
N GLU A 39 3.18 17.21 -31.27
CA GLU A 39 3.92 17.46 -32.52
C GLU A 39 5.42 17.76 -32.31
N ASN A 40 5.81 18.24 -31.13
CA ASN A 40 7.17 18.73 -30.86
C ASN A 40 7.94 17.90 -29.80
N TYR A 41 7.49 16.69 -29.49
CA TYR A 41 8.06 15.91 -28.39
C TYR A 41 8.87 14.73 -28.89
N ASP A 42 10.20 14.80 -28.75
CA ASP A 42 11.08 13.67 -29.00
C ASP A 42 11.51 12.97 -27.70
N PHE A 43 10.67 12.10 -27.14
CA PHE A 43 11.02 11.14 -26.05
C PHE A 43 12.18 10.17 -26.37
N GLY A 44 12.98 10.44 -27.41
CA GLY A 44 13.99 9.56 -27.96
C GLY A 44 13.42 8.25 -28.52
N ASN A 45 14.31 7.27 -28.75
CA ASN A 45 13.90 5.95 -29.21
C ASN A 45 13.15 5.22 -28.07
N ILE A 46 11.81 5.28 -28.09
CA ILE A 46 10.94 4.67 -27.07
C ILE A 46 10.72 3.18 -27.36
N GLU A 47 11.80 2.45 -27.59
CA GLU A 47 11.73 0.99 -27.61
C GLU A 47 11.52 0.50 -26.16
N TYR A 48 10.67 -0.51 -25.99
CA TYR A 48 10.45 -1.24 -24.71
C TYR A 48 9.73 -0.48 -23.57
N LEU A 49 8.55 0.09 -23.82
CA LEU A 49 7.63 0.57 -22.75
C LEU A 49 6.93 -0.55 -21.97
N GLN A 50 7.16 -1.82 -22.33
CA GLN A 50 6.54 -2.94 -21.63
C GLN A 50 6.98 -2.94 -20.16
N GLY A 51 6.00 -2.77 -19.25
CA GLY A 51 6.25 -2.69 -17.82
C GLY A 51 6.82 -1.35 -17.32
N ALA A 52 6.84 -0.31 -18.16
CA ALA A 52 7.23 1.03 -17.71
C ALA A 52 6.20 1.59 -16.70
N CYS A 53 6.69 2.29 -15.68
CA CYS A 53 5.84 2.94 -14.68
C CYS A 53 6.12 4.44 -14.64
N GLY A 54 5.05 5.24 -14.62
CA GLY A 54 5.12 6.70 -14.59
C GLY A 54 4.50 7.29 -13.33
N LEU A 55 5.17 8.25 -12.70
CA LEU A 55 4.65 9.00 -11.55
C LEU A 55 4.81 10.51 -11.77
N ILE A 56 3.78 11.27 -11.41
CA ILE A 56 3.86 12.74 -11.38
C ILE A 56 4.25 13.16 -9.97
N SER A 57 5.29 13.98 -9.87
CA SER A 57 5.75 14.63 -8.64
C SER A 57 6.39 15.97 -8.98
N GLY A 58 7.30 16.46 -8.14
CA GLY A 58 7.87 17.80 -8.21
C GLY A 58 7.16 18.78 -7.30
N ILE A 59 7.87 19.81 -6.83
CA ILE A 59 7.36 20.89 -5.96
C ILE A 59 6.13 21.55 -6.58
N LYS A 60 6.10 21.65 -7.93
CA LYS A 60 4.97 22.20 -8.70
C LYS A 60 4.06 21.13 -9.31
N ASN A 61 4.28 19.84 -9.04
CA ASN A 61 3.62 18.72 -9.71
C ASN A 61 3.77 18.73 -11.25
N ASN A 62 4.90 19.22 -11.74
CA ASN A 62 5.23 19.38 -13.16
C ASN A 62 6.29 18.39 -13.65
N LEU A 63 6.74 17.45 -12.81
CA LEU A 63 7.75 16.46 -13.18
C LEU A 63 7.12 15.09 -13.33
N LEU A 64 7.31 14.47 -14.50
CA LEU A 64 6.93 13.09 -14.78
C LEU A 64 8.18 12.20 -14.69
N PHE A 65 8.18 11.31 -13.70
CA PHE A 65 9.21 10.31 -13.48
C PHE A 65 8.79 9.01 -14.16
N ILE A 66 9.53 8.57 -15.17
CA ILE A 66 9.30 7.32 -15.88
C ILE A 66 10.43 6.35 -15.54
N THR A 67 10.05 5.18 -15.03
CA THR A 67 10.96 4.07 -14.77
C THR A 67 10.74 3.02 -15.84
N ARG A 68 11.81 2.62 -16.53
CA ARG A 68 11.73 1.64 -17.62
C ARG A 68 13.00 0.81 -17.78
N TYR A 69 12.84 -0.33 -18.47
CA TYR A 69 13.94 -1.15 -18.95
C TYR A 69 14.89 -0.35 -19.87
N PRO A 70 16.22 -0.59 -19.85
CA PRO A 70 16.91 -1.54 -18.99
C PRO A 70 17.10 -1.08 -17.54
N GLN A 71 17.18 0.23 -17.25
CA GLN A 71 17.52 0.70 -15.90
C GLN A 71 17.40 2.23 -15.69
N ASN A 72 16.54 2.94 -16.41
CA ASN A 72 16.55 4.41 -16.36
C ASN A 72 15.36 4.95 -15.56
N ILE A 73 15.62 5.91 -14.67
CA ILE A 73 14.62 6.92 -14.31
C ILE A 73 14.82 8.09 -15.28
N GLU A 74 13.79 8.34 -16.05
CA GLU A 74 13.69 9.49 -16.93
C GLU A 74 12.79 10.52 -16.26
N ILE A 75 13.27 11.76 -16.19
CA ILE A 75 12.48 12.87 -15.68
C ILE A 75 12.12 13.75 -16.85
N ILE A 76 10.83 14.03 -16.95
CA ILE A 76 10.24 14.88 -17.97
C ILE A 76 9.62 16.09 -17.28
N ASP A 77 10.14 17.27 -17.57
CA ASP A 77 9.48 18.53 -17.23
C ASP A 77 8.29 18.76 -18.17
N LEU A 78 7.09 18.72 -17.59
CA LEU A 78 5.82 18.90 -18.29
C LEU A 78 5.60 20.35 -18.76
N GLU A 79 6.36 21.32 -18.23
CA GLU A 79 6.30 22.74 -18.60
C GLU A 79 7.41 23.17 -19.57
N GLY A 80 8.57 22.49 -19.59
CA GLY A 80 9.78 23.00 -20.26
C GLY A 80 10.75 21.98 -20.84
N ILE A 81 10.33 20.72 -21.03
CA ILE A 81 11.03 19.60 -21.71
C ILE A 81 12.56 19.61 -21.55
N LYS A 82 13.02 19.22 -20.36
CA LYS A 82 14.39 18.75 -20.16
C LYS A 82 14.35 17.28 -19.80
N GLU A 83 15.10 16.47 -20.54
CA GLU A 83 15.31 15.06 -20.23
C GLU A 83 16.58 14.91 -19.40
N ASN A 84 16.45 14.31 -18.21
CA ASN A 84 17.57 13.74 -17.49
C ASN A 84 17.35 12.23 -17.41
N LYS A 85 18.34 11.46 -17.89
CA LYS A 85 18.39 10.01 -17.76
C LYS A 85 19.40 9.66 -16.69
N ILE A 86 18.92 9.09 -15.59
CA ILE A 86 19.79 8.67 -14.49
C ILE A 86 19.66 7.16 -14.34
N PRO A 87 20.79 6.41 -14.45
CA PRO A 87 20.78 4.97 -14.27
C PRO A 87 20.46 4.62 -12.82
N ILE A 88 19.53 3.68 -12.64
CA ILE A 88 19.23 3.06 -11.36
C ILE A 88 20.38 2.13 -11.00
N ILE A 89 20.83 2.19 -9.75
CA ILE A 89 21.98 1.46 -9.23
C ILE A 89 21.95 -0.05 -9.56
N ASP A 90 23.11 -0.56 -9.97
CA ASP A 90 23.56 -1.96 -10.15
C ASP A 90 23.20 -2.68 -11.47
N ASN A 91 24.23 -2.85 -12.32
CA ASN A 91 24.24 -3.31 -13.72
C ASN A 91 23.73 -4.75 -13.99
N LYS A 92 23.09 -5.43 -13.04
CA LYS A 92 22.84 -6.89 -13.16
C LYS A 92 21.37 -7.30 -13.22
N ASN A 93 20.45 -6.43 -12.80
CA ASN A 93 19.03 -6.81 -12.68
C ASN A 93 18.14 -5.91 -13.54
N LEU A 94 17.56 -6.52 -14.58
CA LEU A 94 16.64 -5.87 -15.52
C LEU A 94 15.39 -5.38 -14.78
N ILE A 95 15.11 -4.06 -14.85
CA ILE A 95 13.90 -3.45 -14.28
C ILE A 95 12.77 -3.61 -15.28
N HIS A 96 11.94 -4.64 -15.09
CA HIS A 96 10.70 -4.86 -15.81
C HIS A 96 9.65 -5.38 -14.83
N ASN A 97 8.38 -5.02 -15.08
CA ASN A 97 7.25 -5.38 -14.22
C ASN A 97 7.52 -5.05 -12.74
N HIS A 98 8.17 -3.91 -12.50
CA HIS A 98 8.50 -3.41 -11.18
C HIS A 98 7.34 -2.60 -10.62
N CYS A 99 7.34 -2.43 -9.31
CA CYS A 99 6.47 -1.48 -8.63
C CYS A 99 7.22 -0.16 -8.52
N PHE A 100 6.57 0.95 -8.91
CA PHE A 100 7.08 2.30 -8.68
C PHE A 100 5.95 3.15 -8.12
N MET A 101 6.12 3.64 -6.91
CA MET A 101 5.06 4.36 -6.18
C MET A 101 5.63 5.54 -5.39
N PRO A 102 4.83 6.59 -5.14
CA PRO A 102 5.24 7.65 -4.22
C PRO A 102 5.33 7.11 -2.80
N LEU A 103 6.34 7.56 -2.05
CA LEU A 103 6.36 7.38 -0.61
C LEU A 103 5.18 8.17 -0.03
N THR A 104 4.37 7.55 0.81
CA THR A 104 3.42 8.28 1.64
C THR A 104 3.76 8.10 3.12
N ILE A 105 3.62 9.18 3.88
CA ILE A 105 3.73 9.17 5.34
C ILE A 105 2.41 9.74 5.82
N ASN A 106 1.73 9.02 6.70
CA ASN A 106 0.41 9.43 7.20
C ASN A 106 -0.61 9.65 6.06
N ASN A 107 -0.55 8.82 5.02
CA ASN A 107 -1.36 8.93 3.79
C ASN A 107 -1.12 10.18 2.94
N GLU A 108 -0.15 11.03 3.29
CA GLU A 108 0.28 12.16 2.47
C GLU A 108 1.49 11.79 1.62
N LYS A 109 1.47 12.16 0.35
CA LYS A 109 2.60 11.92 -0.56
C LYS A 109 3.76 12.84 -0.18
N ILE A 110 4.92 12.25 0.00
CA ILE A 110 6.16 12.99 0.17
C ILE A 110 6.68 13.35 -1.23
N ILE A 111 6.87 14.65 -1.46
CA ILE A 111 7.31 15.17 -2.77
C ILE A 111 8.68 14.55 -3.10
N ASN A 112 8.83 14.07 -4.34
CA ASN A 112 10.05 13.49 -4.89
C ASN A 112 10.63 12.30 -4.13
N HIS A 113 9.84 11.66 -3.27
CA HIS A 113 10.22 10.44 -2.60
C HIS A 113 9.41 9.28 -3.18
N PHE A 114 10.11 8.23 -3.57
CA PHE A 114 9.54 7.09 -4.26
C PHE A 114 10.04 5.79 -3.67
N ILE A 115 9.22 4.76 -3.76
CA ILE A 115 9.63 3.39 -3.48
C ILE A 115 9.60 2.64 -4.81
N LEU A 116 10.72 2.00 -5.13
CA LEU A 116 10.84 1.10 -6.26
C LEU A 116 11.08 -0.32 -5.75
N PHE A 117 10.25 -1.26 -6.21
CA PHE A 117 10.39 -2.67 -5.93
C PHE A 117 10.52 -3.45 -7.23
N CYS A 118 11.61 -4.21 -7.39
CA CYS A 118 11.80 -5.08 -8.54
C CYS A 118 12.59 -6.33 -8.13
N LYS A 119 11.97 -7.50 -8.18
CA LYS A 119 12.59 -8.78 -7.81
C LYS A 119 13.19 -8.72 -6.41
N ASN A 120 14.51 -8.81 -6.31
CA ASN A 120 15.30 -8.76 -5.09
C ASN A 120 15.86 -7.35 -4.81
N ILE A 121 15.31 -6.30 -5.41
CA ILE A 121 15.73 -4.93 -5.21
C ILE A 121 14.55 -4.15 -4.64
N VAL A 122 14.79 -3.48 -3.51
CA VAL A 122 13.87 -2.50 -2.93
C VAL A 122 14.67 -1.24 -2.68
N LEU A 123 14.26 -0.15 -3.34
CA LEU A 123 14.92 1.14 -3.24
C LEU A 123 13.93 2.18 -2.71
N LEU A 124 14.36 2.89 -1.68
CA LEU A 124 13.82 4.20 -1.38
C LEU A 124 14.64 5.22 -2.19
N ILE A 125 13.93 6.03 -2.98
CA ILE A 125 14.50 6.97 -3.94
C ILE A 125 14.06 8.36 -3.53
N GLU A 126 15.00 9.28 -3.42
CA GLU A 126 14.75 10.71 -3.24
C GLU A 126 15.33 11.46 -4.43
N TYR A 127 14.62 12.48 -4.91
CA TYR A 127 15.10 13.36 -5.98
C TYR A 127 15.18 14.81 -5.49
N ASP A 128 16.40 15.37 -5.55
CA ASP A 128 16.65 16.78 -5.31
C ASP A 128 16.43 17.56 -6.61
N GLU A 129 15.36 18.35 -6.64
CA GLU A 129 15.01 19.20 -7.78
C GLU A 129 16.00 20.33 -8.06
N LYS A 130 16.66 20.85 -7.02
CA LYS A 130 17.57 21.99 -7.12
C LYS A 130 18.88 21.54 -7.77
N ASP A 131 19.41 20.42 -7.31
CA ASP A 131 20.69 19.90 -7.78
C ASP A 131 20.50 18.90 -8.95
N GLY A 132 19.28 18.44 -9.20
CA GLY A 132 18.96 17.47 -10.26
C GLY A 132 19.52 16.08 -9.98
N THR A 133 19.66 15.71 -8.70
CA THR A 133 20.33 14.48 -8.27
C THR A 133 19.39 13.51 -7.59
N PHE A 134 19.70 12.21 -7.66
CA PHE A 134 18.98 11.16 -6.95
C PHE A 134 19.79 10.62 -5.79
N PHE A 135 19.11 10.37 -4.68
CA PHE A 135 19.60 9.61 -3.54
C PHE A 135 18.88 8.28 -3.46
N TYR A 136 19.63 7.23 -3.14
CA TYR A 136 19.12 5.86 -3.11
C TYR A 136 19.47 5.18 -1.79
N GLU A 137 18.47 4.66 -1.11
CA GLU A 137 18.62 3.78 0.05
C GLU A 137 18.12 2.37 -0.31
N LYS A 138 18.98 1.37 -0.14
CA LYS A 138 18.58 -0.05 -0.29
C LYS A 138 17.83 -0.49 0.96
N LEU A 139 16.57 -0.90 0.79
CA LEU A 139 15.76 -1.46 1.86
C LEU A 139 15.96 -2.98 1.97
N PRO A 140 15.66 -3.60 3.13
CA PRO A 140 15.75 -5.04 3.31
C PRO A 140 14.96 -5.82 2.26
N ILE A 141 15.55 -6.91 1.77
CA ILE A 141 14.96 -7.76 0.75
C ILE A 141 14.21 -8.90 1.44
N CYS A 142 13.01 -9.23 0.96
CA CYS A 142 12.36 -10.48 1.32
C CYS A 142 12.98 -11.62 0.53
N GLU A 143 13.69 -12.53 1.19
CA GLU A 143 14.34 -13.66 0.52
C GLU A 143 13.37 -14.52 -0.29
N TYR A 144 12.12 -14.65 0.18
CA TYR A 144 11.07 -15.38 -0.52
C TYR A 144 10.71 -14.76 -1.88
N LEU A 145 10.78 -13.42 -2.01
CA LEU A 145 10.40 -12.72 -3.24
C LEU A 145 11.51 -12.76 -4.30
N LYS A 146 12.72 -13.22 -3.94
CA LYS A 146 13.87 -13.28 -4.84
C LYS A 146 13.58 -14.06 -6.13
N TYR A 147 12.73 -15.08 -6.05
CA TYR A 147 12.45 -16.01 -7.14
C TYR A 147 11.14 -15.75 -7.87
N TYR A 148 10.50 -14.62 -7.59
CA TYR A 148 9.16 -14.35 -8.09
C TYR A 148 9.06 -12.97 -8.74
N THR A 149 8.13 -12.85 -9.67
CA THR A 149 7.87 -11.63 -10.44
C THR A 149 6.37 -11.39 -10.61
N ASN A 150 6.01 -10.26 -11.23
CA ASN A 150 4.63 -9.96 -11.64
C ASN A 150 3.62 -9.92 -10.48
N TYR A 151 4.04 -9.38 -9.35
CA TYR A 151 3.17 -9.05 -8.23
C TYR A 151 2.33 -7.82 -8.54
N SER A 152 1.10 -7.78 -8.02
CA SER A 152 0.45 -6.49 -7.79
C SER A 152 0.80 -5.98 -6.39
N PHE A 153 0.61 -4.69 -6.18
CA PHE A 153 1.01 -4.05 -4.93
C PHE A 153 0.08 -2.91 -4.55
N VAL A 154 0.04 -2.60 -3.26
CA VAL A 154 -0.53 -1.34 -2.74
C VAL A 154 0.33 -0.84 -1.59
N TYR A 155 0.33 0.47 -1.36
CA TYR A 155 0.97 1.09 -0.20
C TYR A 155 -0.06 1.82 0.66
N ILE A 156 -0.24 1.36 1.90
CA ILE A 156 -1.29 1.84 2.80
C ILE A 156 -0.78 1.73 4.24
N TYR A 157 -1.08 2.72 5.09
CA TYR A 157 -0.74 2.71 6.51
C TYR A 157 0.74 2.49 6.83
N ASN A 158 1.64 2.91 5.94
CA ASN A 158 3.08 2.65 5.99
C ASN A 158 3.46 1.17 5.80
N TYR A 159 2.61 0.40 5.14
CA TYR A 159 2.89 -0.95 4.69
C TYR A 159 2.85 -1.03 3.16
N ILE A 160 3.81 -1.74 2.57
CA ILE A 160 3.73 -2.18 1.18
C ILE A 160 3.15 -3.59 1.20
N PHE A 161 2.02 -3.82 0.55
CA PHE A 161 1.49 -5.15 0.33
C PHE A 161 1.82 -5.61 -1.09
N LEU A 162 2.20 -6.88 -1.22
CA LEU A 162 2.43 -7.56 -2.49
C LEU A 162 1.49 -8.75 -2.57
N PHE A 163 0.74 -8.85 -3.66
CA PHE A 163 -0.26 -9.89 -3.86
C PHE A 163 0.12 -10.80 -5.03
N GLY A 164 0.09 -12.10 -4.78
CA GLY A 164 0.26 -13.11 -5.80
C GLY A 164 1.70 -13.19 -6.30
N GLY A 165 1.90 -13.30 -7.61
CA GLY A 165 3.21 -13.40 -8.25
C GLY A 165 3.45 -14.75 -8.93
N LYS A 166 4.51 -14.82 -9.74
CA LYS A 166 4.90 -16.01 -10.49
C LYS A 166 6.36 -16.36 -10.21
N SER A 167 6.62 -17.60 -9.83
CA SER A 167 7.97 -18.10 -9.57
C SER A 167 8.78 -18.26 -10.86
N SER A 168 10.10 -18.39 -10.73
CA SER A 168 11.00 -18.71 -11.85
C SER A 168 10.64 -20.02 -12.56
N ASN A 169 10.01 -20.95 -11.84
CA ASN A 169 9.57 -22.25 -12.36
C ASN A 169 8.20 -22.16 -13.05
N GLY A 170 7.59 -20.98 -13.06
CA GLY A 170 6.31 -20.72 -13.71
C GLY A 170 5.08 -20.93 -12.83
N GLU A 171 5.26 -21.26 -11.55
CA GLU A 171 4.17 -21.47 -10.60
C GLU A 171 3.62 -20.15 -10.08
N TYR A 172 2.30 -20.04 -9.98
CA TYR A 172 1.64 -18.86 -9.43
C TYR A 172 1.48 -19.05 -7.91
N THR A 173 1.46 -17.95 -7.16
CA THR A 173 1.25 -17.98 -5.71
C THR A 173 0.00 -17.20 -5.30
N ASP A 174 -0.60 -17.62 -4.20
CA ASP A 174 -1.72 -16.97 -3.52
C ASP A 174 -1.26 -16.16 -2.29
N PHE A 175 0.05 -16.10 -2.05
CA PHE A 175 0.60 -15.44 -0.87
C PHE A 175 0.50 -13.93 -0.96
N ILE A 176 0.34 -13.33 0.21
CA ILE A 176 0.41 -11.90 0.40
C ILE A 176 1.60 -11.64 1.33
N TYR A 177 2.52 -10.80 0.87
CA TYR A 177 3.63 -10.34 1.68
C TYR A 177 3.41 -8.87 2.00
N LYS A 178 3.76 -8.46 3.22
CA LYS A 178 3.72 -7.08 3.63
C LYS A 178 5.07 -6.63 4.16
N PHE A 179 5.47 -5.41 3.81
CA PHE A 179 6.66 -4.75 4.32
C PHE A 179 6.24 -3.59 5.19
N SER A 180 6.66 -3.59 6.45
CA SER A 180 6.39 -2.49 7.38
C SER A 180 7.52 -1.47 7.31
N MET A 181 7.22 -0.24 6.91
CA MET A 181 8.23 0.82 6.72
C MET A 181 8.90 1.25 8.03
N LYS A 182 8.20 1.15 9.17
CA LYS A 182 8.71 1.55 10.49
C LYS A 182 9.84 0.63 10.98
N PRO A 183 9.60 -0.69 11.19
CA PRO A 183 10.64 -1.64 11.58
C PRO A 183 11.52 -2.08 10.40
N ARG A 184 11.14 -1.75 9.16
CA ARG A 184 11.79 -2.18 7.91
C ARG A 184 11.87 -3.70 7.78
N THR A 185 10.79 -4.39 8.15
CA THR A 185 10.69 -5.85 8.14
C THR A 185 9.66 -6.34 7.13
N TRP A 186 9.97 -7.48 6.53
CA TRP A 186 9.04 -8.25 5.72
C TRP A 186 8.38 -9.33 6.55
N GLU A 187 7.11 -9.56 6.28
CA GLU A 187 6.35 -10.64 6.86
C GLU A 187 5.32 -11.16 5.84
N LYS A 188 4.94 -12.42 6.02
CA LYS A 188 3.88 -13.03 5.24
C LYS A 188 2.55 -12.80 5.96
N ALA A 189 1.55 -12.30 5.27
CA ALA A 189 0.21 -12.17 5.85
C ALA A 189 -0.42 -13.55 6.09
N ASN A 190 -1.22 -13.66 7.14
CA ASN A 190 -1.98 -14.87 7.44
C ASN A 190 -3.10 -15.12 6.41
N PHE A 191 -3.66 -14.04 5.89
CA PHE A 191 -4.63 -14.09 4.79
C PHE A 191 -3.95 -14.47 3.47
N LYS A 192 -4.65 -15.27 2.66
CA LYS A 192 -4.21 -15.69 1.33
C LYS A 192 -5.26 -15.29 0.29
N LEU A 193 -4.79 -15.06 -0.93
CA LEU A 193 -5.68 -14.94 -2.07
C LEU A 193 -6.46 -16.25 -2.25
N PRO A 194 -7.73 -16.20 -2.70
CA PRO A 194 -8.51 -17.41 -2.93
C PRO A 194 -7.98 -18.24 -4.11
N ILE A 195 -7.20 -17.62 -5.00
CA ILE A 195 -6.65 -18.25 -6.21
C ILE A 195 -5.20 -17.76 -6.40
N PRO A 196 -4.24 -18.66 -6.67
CA PRO A 196 -2.90 -18.28 -7.08
C PRO A 196 -2.91 -17.50 -8.41
N MET A 197 -2.28 -16.33 -8.44
CA MET A 197 -2.37 -15.42 -9.59
C MET A 197 -1.13 -14.54 -9.76
N SER A 198 -0.88 -14.06 -10.97
CA SER A 198 0.19 -13.08 -11.26
C SER A 198 -0.22 -12.13 -12.38
N ALA A 199 0.61 -11.13 -12.66
CA ALA A 199 0.33 -10.10 -13.67
C ALA A 199 -0.98 -9.37 -13.40
N THR A 200 -1.25 -9.14 -12.11
CA THR A 200 -2.45 -8.47 -11.63
C THR A 200 -2.21 -6.99 -11.41
N PHE A 201 -3.28 -6.19 -11.35
CA PHE A 201 -3.23 -4.80 -10.93
C PHE A 201 -4.07 -4.60 -9.68
N SER A 202 -3.51 -3.95 -8.65
CA SER A 202 -4.20 -3.74 -7.37
C SER A 202 -4.52 -2.27 -7.16
N ILE A 203 -5.75 -1.99 -6.75
CA ILE A 203 -6.23 -0.64 -6.42
C ILE A 203 -6.80 -0.65 -5.01
N PHE A 204 -6.27 0.23 -4.16
CA PHE A 204 -6.88 0.53 -2.88
C PHE A 204 -7.96 1.61 -3.00
N THR A 205 -9.01 1.47 -2.21
CA THR A 205 -10.17 2.36 -2.20
C THR A 205 -10.49 2.83 -0.78
N ASP A 206 -11.18 3.97 -0.68
CA ASP A 206 -11.49 4.64 0.58
C ASP A 206 -12.35 3.79 1.56
N ASN A 207 -12.96 2.70 1.08
CA ASN A 207 -13.76 1.77 1.88
C ASN A 207 -12.93 0.61 2.47
N ASN A 208 -11.62 0.80 2.69
CA ASN A 208 -10.69 -0.26 3.14
C ASN A 208 -10.67 -1.51 2.23
N LYS A 209 -11.03 -1.35 0.95
CA LYS A 209 -11.08 -2.46 -0.02
C LYS A 209 -9.94 -2.36 -1.01
N ILE A 210 -9.36 -3.50 -1.32
CA ILE A 210 -8.44 -3.69 -2.44
C ILE A 210 -9.16 -4.45 -3.54
N TYR A 211 -9.13 -3.88 -4.74
CA TYR A 211 -9.54 -4.54 -5.96
C TYR A 211 -8.31 -5.05 -6.68
N ILE A 212 -8.23 -6.37 -6.87
CA ILE A 212 -7.24 -7.01 -7.72
C ILE A 212 -7.92 -7.28 -9.06
N ILE A 213 -7.48 -6.56 -10.08
CA ILE A 213 -8.09 -6.44 -11.40
C ILE A 213 -7.15 -7.05 -12.42
N VAL A 214 -7.70 -7.92 -13.26
CA VAL A 214 -6.99 -8.64 -14.34
C VAL A 214 -5.87 -9.52 -13.77
N GLY A 215 -5.56 -10.63 -14.43
CA GLY A 215 -4.46 -11.49 -13.99
C GLY A 215 -4.44 -12.81 -14.73
N LEU A 216 -3.35 -13.53 -14.55
CA LEU A 216 -3.15 -14.88 -15.09
C LEU A 216 -3.19 -15.89 -13.93
N THR A 217 -3.92 -16.97 -14.15
CA THR A 217 -4.03 -18.12 -13.24
C THR A 217 -3.17 -19.30 -13.71
N ASN A 218 -3.12 -20.37 -12.89
CA ASN A 218 -2.36 -21.60 -13.19
C ASN A 218 -2.68 -22.22 -14.56
N ASP A 219 -3.92 -22.09 -15.04
CA ASP A 219 -4.35 -22.58 -16.36
C ASP A 219 -4.04 -21.60 -17.51
N GLN A 220 -3.24 -20.55 -17.24
CA GLN A 220 -2.88 -19.47 -18.15
C GLN A 220 -4.07 -18.72 -18.74
N LYS A 221 -5.26 -18.86 -18.14
CA LYS A 221 -6.41 -18.07 -18.52
C LYS A 221 -6.35 -16.70 -17.87
N THR A 222 -6.86 -15.73 -18.61
CA THR A 222 -7.14 -14.41 -18.05
C THR A 222 -8.26 -14.55 -17.03
N LEU A 223 -8.09 -13.93 -15.86
CA LEU A 223 -9.17 -13.79 -14.89
C LEU A 223 -10.31 -12.97 -15.49
N ASP A 224 -11.45 -13.61 -15.70
CA ASP A 224 -12.70 -12.95 -16.10
C ASP A 224 -13.40 -12.27 -14.91
N THR A 225 -12.85 -12.40 -13.70
CA THR A 225 -13.42 -11.86 -12.47
C THR A 225 -12.40 -11.01 -11.72
N ASN A 226 -12.86 -9.84 -11.25
CA ASN A 226 -12.09 -8.99 -10.34
C ASN A 226 -12.26 -9.50 -8.91
N LEU A 227 -11.17 -9.57 -8.16
CA LEU A 227 -11.19 -9.94 -6.75
C LEU A 227 -11.30 -8.69 -5.89
N CYS A 228 -12.10 -8.76 -4.82
CA CYS A 228 -12.20 -7.71 -3.82
C CYS A 228 -11.83 -8.29 -2.45
N ILE A 229 -10.88 -7.65 -1.77
CA ILE A 229 -10.36 -8.07 -0.46
C ILE A 229 -10.54 -6.91 0.51
N ASN A 230 -10.94 -7.19 1.75
CA ASN A 230 -10.84 -6.22 2.83
C ASN A 230 -9.39 -6.19 3.34
N ILE A 231 -8.73 -5.03 3.28
CA ILE A 231 -7.31 -4.93 3.65
C ILE A 231 -7.06 -5.25 5.11
N GLU A 232 -8.06 -5.06 5.98
CA GLU A 232 -7.98 -5.37 7.41
C GLU A 232 -7.69 -6.86 7.66
N GLU A 233 -8.14 -7.74 6.76
CA GLU A 233 -7.88 -9.18 6.84
C GLU A 233 -6.38 -9.52 6.63
N CYS A 234 -5.63 -8.64 5.98
CA CYS A 234 -4.20 -8.81 5.76
C CYS A 234 -3.34 -8.33 6.94
N PHE A 235 -3.94 -7.63 7.91
CA PHE A 235 -3.27 -7.15 9.11
C PHE A 235 -3.43 -8.11 10.29
N GLU A 236 -2.42 -8.13 11.16
CA GLU A 236 -2.57 -8.70 12.48
C GLU A 236 -3.30 -7.72 13.40
N LYS A 237 -3.98 -8.25 14.43
CA LYS A 237 -4.74 -7.42 15.38
C LYS A 237 -3.88 -6.32 16.03
N ARG A 238 -2.61 -6.61 16.35
CA ARG A 238 -1.68 -5.62 16.94
C ARG A 238 -1.37 -4.47 15.98
N GLU A 239 -1.23 -4.76 14.68
CA GLU A 239 -0.92 -3.75 13.67
C GLU A 239 -2.11 -2.81 13.46
N LEU A 240 -3.33 -3.37 13.44
CA LEU A 240 -4.55 -2.56 13.40
C LEU A 240 -4.67 -1.64 14.62
N LEU A 241 -4.31 -2.13 15.81
CA LEU A 241 -4.29 -1.29 17.02
C LEU A 241 -3.26 -0.16 16.92
N ASP A 242 -2.08 -0.44 16.36
CA ASP A 242 -1.05 0.58 16.15
C ASP A 242 -1.51 1.64 15.14
N ILE A 243 -2.16 1.21 14.05
CA ILE A 243 -2.75 2.11 13.03
C ILE A 243 -3.81 3.00 13.68
N LEU A 244 -4.78 2.41 14.40
CA LEU A 244 -5.84 3.15 15.10
C LEU A 244 -5.26 4.15 16.10
N SER A 245 -4.24 3.78 16.86
CA SER A 245 -3.60 4.66 17.82
C SER A 245 -2.94 5.88 17.16
N CYS A 246 -2.32 5.69 15.99
CA CYS A 246 -1.73 6.77 15.20
C CYS A 246 -2.82 7.72 14.68
N THR A 247 -3.91 7.17 14.13
CA THR A 247 -5.05 7.95 13.61
C THR A 247 -5.70 8.79 14.70
N VAL A 248 -5.96 8.22 15.88
CA VAL A 248 -6.53 8.98 17.01
C VAL A 248 -5.60 10.09 17.48
N THR A 249 -4.29 9.84 17.50
CA THR A 249 -3.30 10.85 17.89
C THR A 249 -3.26 12.01 16.88
N GLN A 250 -3.35 11.73 15.58
CA GLN A 250 -3.45 12.76 14.54
C GLN A 250 -4.71 13.61 14.68
N ILE A 251 -5.88 12.99 14.86
CA ILE A 251 -7.14 13.72 15.07
C ILE A 251 -7.04 14.64 16.29
N LYS A 252 -6.35 14.21 17.35
CA LYS A 252 -6.12 15.03 18.56
C LYS A 252 -5.16 16.20 18.31
N LEU A 253 -4.13 16.00 17.49
CA LEU A 253 -3.16 17.06 17.13
C LEU A 253 -3.74 18.10 16.16
N GLU A 254 -4.58 17.67 15.21
CA GLU A 254 -5.26 18.56 14.26
C GLU A 254 -6.40 19.36 14.91
N ARG A 255 -6.81 19.00 16.12
CA ARG A 255 -7.76 19.76 16.96
C ARG A 255 -7.05 20.30 18.21
N PRO A 256 -6.09 21.23 18.09
CA PRO A 256 -5.32 21.74 19.23
C PRO A 256 -6.14 22.57 20.23
N TYR A 257 -7.40 22.88 19.93
CA TYR A 257 -8.31 23.53 20.87
C TYR A 257 -9.17 22.49 21.57
N SER A 258 -8.90 22.27 22.86
CA SER A 258 -9.91 21.78 23.78
C SER A 258 -11.10 22.73 23.69
N VAL A 259 -12.20 22.28 23.08
CA VAL A 259 -13.50 22.95 23.22
C VAL A 259 -13.72 23.06 24.73
N PRO A 260 -13.77 24.28 25.30
CA PRO A 260 -14.11 24.42 26.70
C PRO A 260 -15.46 23.72 26.86
N ILE A 261 -15.58 22.85 27.85
CA ILE A 261 -16.89 22.36 28.28
C ILE A 261 -17.69 23.62 28.63
N ILE A 262 -18.53 24.08 27.70
CA ILE A 262 -19.47 25.18 27.94
C ILE A 262 -20.53 24.58 28.86
N ARG A 263 -20.23 24.60 30.17
CA ARG A 263 -21.27 24.68 31.18
C ARG A 263 -21.93 26.04 31.01
N GLU A 264 -23.23 25.98 30.71
CA GLU A 264 -24.21 27.06 30.83
C GLU A 264 -24.00 28.28 29.93
N ARG A 265 -24.67 28.24 28.77
CA ARG A 265 -25.43 29.40 28.27
C ARG A 265 -26.62 28.92 27.47
N ILE A 266 -27.75 28.77 28.17
CA ILE A 266 -29.08 28.82 27.59
C ILE A 266 -29.29 30.28 27.17
N VAL A 267 -29.11 30.61 25.88
CA VAL A 267 -29.87 31.68 25.20
C VAL A 267 -29.95 31.33 23.71
N GLU A 268 -31.16 30.98 23.31
CA GLU A 268 -31.79 31.07 21.99
C GLU A 268 -30.91 31.45 20.79
N ASN A 269 -30.62 30.45 19.95
CA ASN A 269 -30.60 30.63 18.50
C ASN A 269 -31.01 29.33 17.83
N LYS A 270 -32.28 29.24 17.43
CA LYS A 270 -32.78 28.26 16.45
C LYS A 270 -32.04 28.54 15.15
N TYR A 271 -31.12 27.66 14.73
CA TYR A 271 -30.65 27.41 13.34
C TYR A 271 -29.30 26.64 13.27
N ALA A 272 -28.82 26.05 14.36
CA ALA A 272 -27.66 25.15 14.34
C ALA A 272 -28.00 23.78 14.95
N GLU A 273 -28.82 23.00 14.24
CA GLU A 273 -28.99 21.56 14.53
C GLU A 273 -28.47 20.75 13.34
N ASN A 274 -27.21 20.34 13.47
CA ASN A 274 -26.71 18.98 13.21
C ASN A 274 -25.20 18.99 13.44
N ILE A 275 -24.81 19.24 14.69
CA ILE A 275 -23.56 18.66 15.16
C ILE A 275 -23.85 17.16 15.22
N ASP A 276 -23.09 16.38 14.47
CA ASP A 276 -23.26 14.94 14.32
C ASP A 276 -22.99 14.23 15.67
N ILE A 277 -24.02 14.19 16.50
CA ILE A 277 -24.05 13.49 17.79
C ILE A 277 -23.74 12.00 17.59
N ASP A 278 -24.07 11.44 16.41
CA ASP A 278 -23.76 10.06 16.07
C ASP A 278 -22.26 9.84 15.89
N ALA A 279 -21.55 10.77 15.24
CA ALA A 279 -20.09 10.74 15.16
C ALA A 279 -19.41 10.86 16.54
N PHE A 280 -19.96 11.68 17.44
CA PHE A 280 -19.43 11.83 18.81
C PHE A 280 -19.62 10.53 19.63
N ASN A 281 -20.82 9.96 19.59
CA ASN A 281 -21.13 8.70 20.29
C ASN A 281 -20.32 7.53 19.73
N LYS A 282 -20.07 7.50 18.41
CA LYS A 282 -19.17 6.51 17.78
C LYS A 282 -17.74 6.65 18.29
N LEU A 283 -17.24 7.88 18.44
CA LEU A 283 -15.89 8.12 18.93
C LEU A 283 -15.72 7.68 20.40
N GLU A 284 -16.71 7.99 21.25
CA GLU A 284 -16.71 7.60 22.67
C GLU A 284 -16.77 6.07 22.83
N ASN A 285 -17.58 5.38 22.00
CA ASN A 285 -17.61 3.92 21.97
C ASN A 285 -16.25 3.31 21.58
N ILE A 286 -15.60 3.85 20.55
CA ILE A 286 -14.27 3.38 20.10
C ILE A 286 -13.22 3.61 21.21
N GLU A 287 -13.25 4.76 21.89
CA GLU A 287 -12.31 5.04 22.99
C GLU A 287 -12.50 4.06 24.17
N ASN A 288 -13.76 3.73 24.51
CA ASN A 288 -14.07 2.76 25.54
C ASN A 288 -13.63 1.33 25.16
N GLU A 289 -13.80 0.94 23.90
CA GLU A 289 -13.40 -0.38 23.41
C GLU A 289 -11.86 -0.53 23.38
N ILE A 290 -11.13 0.51 22.96
CA ILE A 290 -9.66 0.54 23.04
C ILE A 290 -9.18 0.44 24.49
N LYS A 291 -9.83 1.15 25.42
CA LYS A 291 -9.48 1.10 26.85
C LYS A 291 -9.70 -0.31 27.43
N HIS A 292 -10.81 -0.94 27.07
CA HIS A 292 -11.12 -2.31 27.46
C HIS A 292 -10.09 -3.31 26.91
N LEU A 293 -9.74 -3.23 25.62
CA LEU A 293 -8.73 -4.09 24.99
C LEU A 293 -7.34 -3.90 25.61
N LYS A 294 -6.94 -2.68 25.94
CA LYS A 294 -5.67 -2.41 26.65
C LYS A 294 -5.65 -3.01 28.06
N ALA A 295 -6.77 -2.98 28.77
CA ALA A 295 -6.90 -3.61 30.07
C ALA A 295 -6.81 -5.14 29.98
N GLN A 296 -7.45 -5.74 28.98
CA GLN A 296 -7.33 -7.18 28.70
C GLN A 296 -5.89 -7.56 28.34
N LEU A 297 -5.21 -6.80 27.48
CA LEU A 297 -3.82 -7.07 27.11
C LEU A 297 -2.88 -7.01 28.33
N SER A 298 -3.11 -6.05 29.23
CA SER A 298 -2.32 -5.89 30.46
C SER A 298 -2.54 -7.03 31.44
N SER A 299 -3.76 -7.58 31.52
CA SER A 299 -4.06 -8.75 32.36
C SER A 299 -3.56 -10.07 31.78
N PHE A 300 -3.39 -10.17 30.47
CA PHE A 300 -2.68 -11.29 29.84
C PHE A 300 -1.18 -11.26 30.15
N LYS A 301 -0.54 -10.08 30.03
CA LYS A 301 0.90 -9.94 30.34
C LYS A 301 1.23 -10.18 31.82
N SER A 302 0.31 -9.91 32.74
CA SER A 302 0.52 -10.21 34.17
C SER A 302 0.33 -11.68 34.53
N ARG A 303 -0.28 -12.48 33.65
CA ARG A 303 -0.46 -13.94 33.83
C ARG A 303 0.72 -14.77 33.31
N GLU A 304 1.63 -14.20 32.53
CA GLU A 304 2.84 -14.88 32.03
C GLU A 304 4.03 -14.84 33.01
N ASN A 305 3.88 -14.28 34.21
CA ASN A 305 4.88 -14.38 35.28
C ASN A 305 4.75 -15.69 36.09
N VAL A 306 4.64 -16.82 35.40
CA VAL A 306 4.91 -18.14 35.98
C VAL A 306 6.16 -18.66 35.26
N PRO A 307 7.22 -19.09 35.97
CA PRO A 307 8.41 -19.61 35.33
C PRO A 307 8.08 -20.97 34.72
N THR A 308 7.75 -21.00 33.43
CA THR A 308 7.57 -22.24 32.68
C THR A 308 8.92 -22.67 32.12
N THR A 309 9.46 -23.74 32.68
CA THR A 309 10.49 -24.55 32.02
C THR A 309 9.94 -25.07 30.69
N MET A 310 10.80 -25.05 29.68
CA MET A 310 10.50 -25.13 28.25
C MET A 310 10.07 -26.53 27.74
N GLU A 311 9.41 -27.34 28.58
CA GLU A 311 9.08 -28.75 28.25
C GLU A 311 7.57 -29.05 28.14
N ASP A 312 6.66 -28.14 28.55
CA ASP A 312 5.23 -28.47 28.64
C ASP A 312 4.32 -27.99 27.48
N ILE A 313 4.86 -27.49 26.36
CA ILE A 313 4.04 -26.90 25.29
C ILE A 313 4.17 -27.64 23.95
N TRP A 314 4.16 -28.97 23.92
CA TRP A 314 3.88 -29.71 22.68
C TRP A 314 3.19 -31.06 22.95
N SER A 315 1.86 -31.10 22.89
CA SER A 315 1.12 -32.27 22.37
C SER A 315 -0.12 -31.77 21.61
N SER A 316 -0.15 -32.03 20.30
CA SER A 316 -1.13 -31.52 19.33
C SER A 316 -2.38 -32.41 19.17
N ASP A 317 -2.65 -33.30 20.12
CA ASP A 317 -3.71 -34.29 20.05
C ASP A 317 -4.28 -34.54 21.45
N GLY A 318 -5.27 -33.73 21.83
CA GLY A 318 -5.93 -33.76 23.13
C GLY A 318 -6.68 -35.06 23.44
N ILE A 319 -5.96 -36.10 23.84
CA ILE A 319 -6.50 -37.29 24.50
C ILE A 319 -5.71 -37.53 25.78
N VAL A 320 -6.30 -37.10 26.91
CA VAL A 320 -5.83 -37.43 28.25
C VAL A 320 -6.18 -38.88 28.54
N ASN A 321 -5.15 -39.72 28.64
CA ASN A 321 -5.30 -41.13 29.01
C ASN A 321 -5.36 -41.23 30.55
N GLU A 322 -6.57 -41.30 31.11
CA GLU A 322 -6.77 -41.78 32.48
C GLU A 322 -6.45 -43.27 32.52
N ASN A 323 -5.30 -43.64 33.09
CA ASN A 323 -5.14 -44.85 33.93
C ASN A 323 -3.67 -45.06 34.29
N LYS A 324 -3.31 -44.77 35.54
CA LYS A 324 -2.34 -45.55 36.34
C LYS A 324 -2.24 -44.99 37.77
N LYS A 325 -3.14 -45.45 38.62
CA LYS A 325 -2.87 -45.62 40.05
C LYS A 325 -3.45 -46.96 40.49
N LYS A 326 -2.58 -47.95 40.65
CA LYS A 326 -2.67 -48.93 41.74
C LYS A 326 -1.27 -49.49 41.99
N SER A 327 -0.70 -48.96 43.05
CA SER A 327 0.54 -49.34 43.70
C SER A 327 0.45 -50.74 44.29
N LEU A 328 1.56 -51.46 44.14
CA LEU A 328 2.16 -52.42 45.07
C LEU A 328 1.53 -52.51 46.48
N HIS A 329 1.07 -53.71 46.83
CA HIS A 329 1.14 -54.21 48.20
C HIS A 329 1.52 -55.70 48.22
N LYS A 330 2.74 -55.93 48.73
CA LYS A 330 3.15 -56.95 49.70
C LYS A 330 3.00 -58.47 49.41
N ILE A 331 4.17 -59.10 49.58
CA ILE A 331 4.54 -60.50 49.88
C ILE A 331 4.73 -61.40 48.66
#